data_AF-A0AA42ZHG0-F1
#
_entry.id   AF-A0AA42ZHG0-F1
#
_cell.length_a   1.000
_cell.length_b   1.000
_cell.length_c   1.000
_cell.angle_alpha   90.00
_cell.angle_beta   90.00
_cell.angle_gamma   90.00
#
_symmetry.space_group_name_H-M   'P 1'
#
loop_
_entity.id
_entity.type
_entity.pdbx_description
1 polymer ?
#
loop_
_entity_poly.entity_id
_entity_poly.type
_entity_poly.pdbx_seq_one_letter_code
_entity_poly.pdbx_strand_id
1 'polypeptide(L)' 'MSVVKQLQKCPFCLEPIMAGATRCKHCQADMVARKNQKKSRLARYQTFRMGFLVGMLFSLTVALLAWAHVFWGEG' A
#
# COMPACT_ATOMS: atom_id res chain seq x y z
N MET A 1 34.30 -13.39 24.63
CA MET A 1 33.27 -12.33 24.52
C MET A 1 31.91 -13.00 24.70
N SER A 2 31.21 -12.70 25.79
CA SER A 2 29.92 -13.30 26.14
C SER A 2 28.80 -12.72 25.24
N VAL A 3 28.17 -13.58 24.44
CA VAL A 3 27.00 -13.20 23.62
C VAL A 3 25.84 -12.93 24.57
N VAL A 4 25.62 -11.65 24.88
CA VAL A 4 24.41 -11.18 25.57
C VAL A 4 23.23 -11.48 24.64
N LYS A 5 22.47 -12.54 24.93
CA LYS A 5 21.21 -12.84 24.25
C LYS A 5 20.24 -11.71 24.59
N GLN A 6 20.16 -10.72 23.71
CA GLN A 6 19.20 -9.62 23.81
C GLN A 6 17.79 -10.23 23.89
N LEU A 7 16.98 -9.81 24.85
CA LEU A 7 15.57 -10.19 24.96
C LEU A 7 14.74 -9.05 24.37
N GLN A 8 13.90 -9.35 23.39
CA GLN A 8 13.02 -8.39 22.74
C GLN A 8 11.57 -8.66 23.16
N LYS A 9 10.75 -7.62 23.28
CA LYS A 9 9.32 -7.81 23.58
C LYS A 9 8.56 -8.14 22.30
N CYS A 10 7.67 -9.14 22.37
CA CYS A 10 6.78 -9.46 21.27
C CYS A 10 5.81 -8.28 21.00
N PRO A 11 5.62 -7.84 19.75
CA PRO A 11 4.67 -6.76 19.44
C PRO A 11 3.19 -7.18 19.60
N PHE A 12 2.91 -8.47 19.75
CA PHE A 12 1.54 -9.00 19.86
C PHE A 12 1.13 -9.29 21.30
N CYS A 13 1.98 -9.96 22.07
CA CYS A 13 1.67 -10.36 23.45
C CYS A 13 2.56 -9.67 24.51
N LEU A 14 3.47 -8.79 24.10
CA LEU A 14 4.38 -8.02 24.96
C LEU A 14 5.33 -8.85 25.84
N GLU A 15 5.26 -10.17 25.75
CA GLU A 15 6.12 -11.11 26.43
C GLU A 15 7.58 -10.99 25.96
N PRO A 16 8.58 -11.11 26.87
CA PRO A 16 9.98 -11.24 26.48
C PRO A 16 10.24 -12.50 25.65
N ILE A 17 10.78 -12.31 24.45
CA ILE A 17 11.25 -13.37 23.55
C ILE A 17 12.75 -13.19 23.25
N MET A 18 13.40 -14.25 22.80
CA MET A 18 14.82 -14.19 22.40
C MET A 18 14.97 -13.32 21.14
N ALA A 19 15.92 -12.38 21.11
CA ALA A 19 16.24 -11.59 19.92
C ALA A 19 16.77 -12.52 18.82
N GLY A 20 15.91 -12.84 17.85
CA GLY A 20 16.17 -13.83 16.81
C GLY A 20 15.16 -14.97 16.75
N ALA A 21 14.20 -15.03 17.68
CA ALA A 21 13.10 -15.99 17.60
C ALA A 21 12.21 -15.67 16.39
N THR A 22 12.10 -16.63 15.47
CA THR A 22 11.22 -16.54 14.29
C THR A 22 9.74 -16.63 14.67
N ARG A 23 9.43 -17.30 15.78
CA ARG A 23 8.06 -17.51 16.27
C ARG A 23 7.96 -17.26 17.77
N CYS A 24 6.93 -16.54 18.20
CA CYS A 24 6.66 -16.33 19.63
C CYS A 24 6.10 -17.62 20.25
N LYS A 25 6.59 -18.06 21.41
CA LYS A 25 6.04 -19.25 22.10
C LYS A 25 4.65 -19.01 22.73
N HIS A 26 4.33 -17.77 23.07
CA HIS A 26 3.10 -17.43 23.80
C HIS A 26 1.92 -17.17 22.87
N CYS A 27 2.09 -16.29 21.89
CA CYS A 27 1.05 -16.00 20.89
C CYS A 27 1.18 -16.79 19.60
N GLN A 28 2.24 -17.60 19.45
CA GLN A 28 2.52 -18.39 18.24
C GLN A 28 2.67 -17.56 16.95
N ALA A 29 2.66 -16.23 17.06
CA ALA A 29 2.80 -15.31 15.95
C ALA A 29 4.21 -15.39 15.35
N ASP A 30 4.26 -15.49 14.03
CA ASP A 30 5.50 -15.42 13.25
C ASP A 30 6.04 -13.98 13.25
N MET A 31 7.21 -13.80 13.85
CA MET A 31 7.93 -12.52 13.87
C MET A 31 8.87 -12.36 12.68
N VAL A 32 8.89 -13.33 11.76
CA VAL A 32 9.50 -13.22 10.42
C VAL A 32 8.63 -12.33 9.52
N ALA A 33 8.37 -11.10 9.94
CA ALA A 33 7.50 -10.16 9.23
C ALA A 33 8.19 -8.80 8.98
N ARG A 34 9.49 -8.82 8.73
CA ARG A 34 10.23 -7.67 8.17
C ARG A 34 10.80 -8.14 6.83
N LYS A 35 10.06 -8.10 5.73
CA LYS A 35 10.20 -7.01 4.74
C LYS A 35 9.08 -6.97 3.67
N ASN A 36 7.95 -7.66 3.81
CA ASN A 36 6.98 -7.76 2.69
C ASN A 36 5.50 -7.62 3.08
N GLN A 37 5.17 -6.65 3.93
CA GLN A 37 3.79 -6.43 4.41
C GLN A 37 3.28 -5.00 4.20
N LYS A 38 3.95 -4.19 3.35
CA LYS A 38 3.49 -2.84 3.01
C LYS A 38 2.91 -2.68 1.59
N LYS A 39 2.82 -3.74 0.79
CA LYS A 39 2.25 -3.65 -0.57
C LYS A 39 0.75 -3.94 -0.66
N SER A 40 0.14 -4.64 0.30
CA SER A 40 -1.27 -5.09 0.20
C SER A 40 -2.33 -4.03 0.57
N ARG A 41 -1.99 -2.97 1.31
CA ARG A 41 -2.94 -1.86 1.57
C ARG A 41 -2.89 -0.73 0.54
N LEU A 42 -1.81 -0.62 -0.24
CA LEU A 42 -1.66 0.44 -1.24
C LEU A 42 -2.32 0.10 -2.59
N ALA A 43 -2.49 -1.18 -2.90
CA ALA A 43 -3.16 -1.65 -4.11
C ALA A 43 -4.65 -1.26 -4.17
N ARG A 44 -5.32 -1.14 -3.00
CA ARG A 44 -6.76 -0.82 -2.95
C ARG A 44 -7.07 0.67 -3.16
N TYR A 45 -6.09 1.55 -2.96
CA TYR A 45 -6.26 3.00 -3.18
C TYR A 45 -6.15 3.39 -4.67
N GLN A 46 -5.43 2.60 -5.48
CA GLN A 46 -5.24 2.89 -6.91
C GLN A 46 -6.52 2.67 -7.74
N THR A 47 -7.37 1.70 -7.41
CA THR A 47 -8.52 1.38 -8.28
C THR A 47 -9.60 2.47 -8.25
N PHE A 48 -9.87 3.10 -7.09
CA PHE A 48 -10.91 4.12 -6.98
C PHE A 48 -10.49 5.48 -7.58
N ARG A 49 -9.23 5.87 -7.44
CA ARG A 49 -8.74 7.18 -7.89
C ARG A 49 -8.48 7.23 -9.40
N MET A 50 -8.13 6.10 -10.01
CA MET A 50 -7.93 6.01 -11.46
C MET A 50 -9.25 6.11 -12.24
N GLY A 51 -10.36 5.56 -11.73
CA GLY A 51 -11.66 5.70 -12.39
C GLY A 51 -12.11 7.16 -12.53
N PHE A 52 -11.94 7.95 -11.47
CA PHE A 52 -12.36 9.36 -11.47
C PHE A 52 -11.46 10.23 -12.38
N LEU A 53 -10.14 10.06 -12.32
CA LEU A 53 -9.23 10.79 -13.20
C LEU A 53 -9.45 10.45 -14.69
N VAL A 54 -9.65 9.17 -15.02
CA VAL A 54 -9.91 8.74 -16.40
C VAL A 54 -11.23 9.31 -16.90
N GLY A 55 -12.28 9.31 -16.10
CA GLY A 55 -13.56 9.94 -16.45
C GLY A 55 -13.42 11.44 -16.71
N MET A 56 -12.70 12.16 -15.85
CA MET A 56 -12.51 13.60 -16.00
C MET A 56 -11.69 13.95 -17.25
N LEU A 57 -10.62 13.19 -17.54
CA LEU A 57 -9.83 13.35 -18.77
C LEU A 57 -10.66 13.05 -20.03
N PHE A 58 -11.49 12.01 -20.00
CA PHE A 58 -12.35 11.66 -21.12
C PHE A 58 -13.39 12.73 -21.41
N SER A 59 -14.08 13.25 -20.37
CA SER A 59 -15.02 14.36 -20.53
C SER A 59 -14.36 15.63 -21.07
N LEU A 60 -13.16 15.99 -20.60
CA LEU A 60 -12.40 17.14 -21.12
C LEU A 60 -12.03 16.95 -22.60
N THR A 61 -11.61 15.75 -22.99
CA THR A 61 -11.21 15.44 -24.37
C THR A 61 -12.39 15.56 -25.33
N VAL A 62 -13.56 15.02 -24.95
CA VAL A 62 -14.78 15.11 -25.76
C VAL A 62 -15.27 16.55 -25.88
N ALA A 63 -15.23 17.32 -24.78
CA ALA A 63 -15.62 18.73 -24.81
C ALA A 63 -14.71 19.56 -25.74
N LEU A 64 -13.40 19.31 -25.72
CA LEU A 64 -12.44 19.97 -26.61
C LEU A 64 -12.66 19.59 -28.08
N LEU A 65 -12.91 18.32 -28.38
CA LEU A 65 -13.21 17.87 -29.74
C LEU A 65 -14.52 18.48 -30.25
N ALA A 66 -15.57 18.53 -29.42
CA ALA A 66 -16.82 19.16 -29.77
C ALA A 66 -16.65 20.66 -30.02
N TRP A 67 -15.89 21.35 -29.16
CA TRP A 67 -15.58 22.77 -29.34
C TRP A 67 -14.78 23.02 -30.62
N ALA A 68 -13.77 22.19 -30.89
CA ALA A 68 -13.00 22.25 -32.13
C ALA A 68 -13.87 21.99 -33.37
N HIS A 69 -14.79 21.03 -33.32
CA HIS A 69 -15.67 20.71 -34.44
C HIS A 69 -16.70 21.82 -34.71
N VAL A 70 -17.22 22.47 -33.66
CA VAL A 70 -18.08 23.65 -33.80
C VAL A 70 -17.29 24.81 -34.39
N PHE A 71 -16.08 25.06 -33.90
CA PHE A 71 -15.24 26.16 -34.35
C PHE A 71 -14.71 25.97 -35.79
N TRP A 72 -14.50 24.71 -36.21
CA TRP A 72 -14.03 24.38 -37.56
C TRP A 72 -15.17 24.31 -38.60
N GLY A 73 -16.43 24.28 -38.18
CA GLY A 73 -17.59 24.21 -39.07
C GLY A 73 -18.10 25.56 -39.59
N GLU A 74 -17.60 26.69 -39.05
CA GLU A 74 -17.99 28.05 -39.45
C GLU A 74 -16.99 28.75 -40.41
N GLY A 75 -16.01 28.01 -40.94
CA GLY A 75 -14.98 28.52 -41.87
C GLY A 75 -15.20 28.15 -43.33
#